data_AF-A0A7X7X3B4-F1
#
_entry.id   AF-A0A7X7X3B4-F1
#
_cell.length_a   1.000
_cell.length_b   1.000
_cell.length_c   1.000
_cell.angle_alpha   90.00
_cell.angle_beta   90.00
_cell.angle_gamma   90.00
#
_symmetry.space_group_name_H-M   'P 1'
#
loop_
_entity.id
_entity.type
_entity.pdbx_description
1 polymer ?
#
loop_
_entity_poly.entity_id
_entity_poly.type
_entity_poly.pdbx_seq_one_letter_code
_entity_poly.pdbx_strand_id
1 'polypeptide(L)'
;MIELERYIDDLEQILSRYFKVTKHPVVADRSFLLSAHHSHTMARTLITQKDVIDKYDIQKSVLITTAQNMQQVLELSRWLKKHIGKIAKPNSENYLTLINLVVIFSNPVTIDVRKFIENYTLTKSFLLSLHGWAQVGITGVCLLNGEVFCGKRVVEMKQLFDPVQHHNPSTPNPKPTQTENSVVNKLH
;
A
#
# COMPACT_ATOMS: atom_id res chain seq x y z
N MET A 1 -3.30 -25.43 1.50
CA MET A 1 -2.13 -24.61 1.12
C MET A 1 -2.48 -23.89 -0.15
N ILE A 2 -2.29 -22.58 -0.20
CA ILE A 2 -2.58 -21.77 -1.39
C ILE A 2 -1.34 -21.77 -2.29
N GLU A 3 -1.50 -22.08 -3.56
CA GLU A 3 -0.41 -22.04 -4.54
C GLU A 3 -0.06 -20.59 -4.88
N LEU A 4 1.24 -20.28 -4.94
CA LEU A 4 1.73 -18.93 -5.18
C LEU A 4 1.25 -18.38 -6.52
N GLU A 5 1.35 -19.17 -7.59
CA GLU A 5 0.96 -18.74 -8.94
C GLU A 5 -0.52 -18.36 -8.99
N ARG A 6 -1.38 -19.24 -8.50
CA ARG A 6 -2.83 -18.98 -8.40
C ARG A 6 -3.13 -17.72 -7.58
N TYR A 7 -2.48 -17.56 -6.43
CA TYR A 7 -2.68 -16.39 -5.58
C TYR A 7 -2.24 -15.08 -6.27
N ILE A 8 -1.17 -15.12 -7.07
CA ILE A 8 -0.71 -13.95 -7.82
C ILE A 8 -1.69 -13.58 -8.93
N ASP A 9 -2.26 -14.57 -9.63
CA ASP A 9 -3.29 -14.32 -10.65
C ASP A 9 -4.57 -13.74 -10.01
N ASP A 10 -5.00 -14.29 -8.88
CA ASP A 10 -6.15 -13.74 -8.12
C ASP A 10 -5.88 -12.29 -7.70
N LEU A 11 -4.68 -12.02 -7.16
CA LEU A 11 -4.28 -10.67 -6.75
C LEU A 11 -4.23 -9.68 -7.92
N GLU A 12 -3.74 -10.10 -9.08
CA GLU A 12 -3.77 -9.25 -10.27
C GLU A 12 -5.20 -8.84 -10.59
N GLN A 13 -6.13 -9.79 -10.63
CA GLN A 13 -7.53 -9.51 -10.98
C GLN A 13 -8.18 -8.56 -9.97
N ILE A 14 -7.93 -8.76 -8.67
CA ILE A 14 -8.47 -7.92 -7.60
C ILE A 14 -7.89 -6.51 -7.69
N LEU A 15 -6.57 -6.39 -7.79
CA LEU A 15 -5.89 -5.09 -7.83
C LEU A 15 -6.24 -4.32 -9.09
N SER A 16 -6.45 -4.99 -10.23
CA SER A 16 -6.82 -4.36 -11.50
C SER A 16 -8.18 -3.62 -11.44
N ARG A 17 -9.02 -3.89 -10.44
CA ARG A 17 -10.27 -3.15 -10.21
C ARG A 17 -10.03 -1.73 -9.67
N TYR A 18 -8.89 -1.48 -9.05
CA TYR A 18 -8.60 -0.23 -8.34
C TYR A 18 -7.27 0.42 -8.76
N PHE A 19 -6.38 -0.34 -9.40
CA PHE A 19 -5.00 0.05 -9.70
C PHE A 19 -4.66 -0.30 -11.15
N LYS A 20 -3.71 0.45 -11.71
CA LYS A 20 -2.96 0.01 -12.89
C LYS A 20 -1.93 -1.03 -12.45
N VAL A 21 -2.15 -2.29 -12.82
CA VAL A 21 -1.27 -3.41 -12.46
C VAL A 21 -0.22 -3.65 -13.55
N THR A 22 0.96 -4.12 -13.16
CA THR A 22 2.04 -4.54 -14.06
C THR A 22 2.66 -5.82 -13.52
N LYS A 23 2.75 -6.86 -14.38
CA LYS A 23 3.42 -8.13 -14.06
C LYS A 23 4.93 -8.03 -14.21
N HIS A 24 5.63 -8.75 -13.36
CA HIS A 24 7.09 -8.87 -13.37
C HIS A 24 7.86 -7.54 -13.51
N PRO A 25 7.45 -6.47 -12.81
CA PRO A 25 8.08 -5.17 -13.01
C PRO A 25 9.46 -5.14 -12.35
N VAL A 26 10.35 -4.38 -12.97
CA VAL A 26 11.62 -3.96 -12.36
C VAL A 26 11.42 -2.57 -11.78
N VAL A 27 11.46 -2.46 -10.45
CA VAL A 27 11.34 -1.20 -9.72
C VAL A 27 12.66 -0.96 -9.02
N ALA A 28 13.29 0.19 -9.28
CA ALA A 28 14.56 0.59 -8.68
C ALA A 28 15.57 -0.57 -8.54
N ASP A 29 15.83 -1.22 -9.68
CA ASP A 29 16.84 -2.28 -9.86
C ASP A 29 16.48 -3.61 -9.17
N ARG A 30 15.22 -3.81 -8.77
CA ARG A 30 14.70 -5.05 -8.17
C ARG A 30 13.46 -5.53 -8.89
N SER A 31 13.40 -6.84 -9.18
CA SER A 31 12.23 -7.49 -9.75
C SER A 31 11.17 -7.77 -8.68
N PHE A 32 9.91 -7.62 -9.06
CA PHE A 32 8.74 -7.95 -8.25
C PHE A 32 7.85 -8.93 -9.02
N LEU A 33 6.93 -9.60 -8.33
CA LEU A 33 5.90 -10.42 -8.97
C LEU A 33 4.84 -9.54 -9.63
N LEU A 34 4.37 -8.54 -8.90
CA LEU A 34 3.42 -7.53 -9.36
C LEU A 34 3.81 -6.16 -8.81
N SER A 35 3.44 -5.12 -9.55
CA SER A 35 3.28 -3.78 -9.00
C SER A 35 1.91 -3.25 -9.36
N ALA A 36 1.30 -2.48 -8.46
CA ALA A 36 0.02 -1.82 -8.72
C ALA A 36 0.12 -0.35 -8.32
N HIS A 37 -0.36 0.54 -9.18
CA HIS A 37 -0.30 1.99 -8.95
C HIS A 37 -1.66 2.66 -9.16
N HIS A 38 -1.99 3.59 -8.27
CA HIS A 38 -3.18 4.42 -8.35
C HIS A 38 -2.81 5.84 -7.92
N SER A 39 -3.32 6.84 -8.64
CA SER A 39 -3.20 8.24 -8.27
C SER A 39 -4.59 8.85 -8.19
N HIS A 40 -4.81 9.67 -7.18
CA HIS A 40 -6.04 10.45 -7.06
C HIS A 40 -5.73 11.86 -6.58
N THR A 41 -6.24 12.83 -7.32
CA THR A 41 -6.16 14.25 -6.98
C THR A 41 -7.32 14.62 -6.08
N MET A 42 -7.01 15.14 -4.90
CA MET A 42 -8.00 15.79 -4.04
C MET A 42 -7.91 17.30 -4.21
N ALA A 43 -9.07 17.96 -4.27
CA ALA A 43 -9.15 19.41 -4.29
C ALA A 43 -9.86 19.89 -3.02
N ARG A 44 -9.26 20.81 -2.27
CA ARG A 44 -9.97 21.57 -1.23
C ARG A 44 -10.62 22.77 -1.88
N THR A 45 -11.92 22.92 -1.68
CA THR A 45 -12.70 24.04 -2.20
C THR A 45 -13.20 24.89 -1.04
N LEU A 46 -13.24 26.22 -1.19
CA LEU A 46 -13.75 27.13 -0.15
C LEU A 46 -15.27 26.98 0.02
N ILE A 47 -16.03 27.27 -1.04
CA ILE A 47 -17.51 27.33 -0.99
C ILE A 47 -18.11 26.59 -2.19
N THR A 48 -17.55 26.73 -3.38
CA THR A 48 -17.99 26.03 -4.60
C THR A 48 -16.86 25.19 -5.22
N GLN A 49 -17.19 24.22 -6.08
CA GLN A 49 -16.18 23.44 -6.84
C GLN A 49 -15.28 24.29 -7.75
N LYS A 50 -15.63 25.56 -7.97
CA LYS A 50 -14.83 26.53 -8.74
C LYS A 50 -13.80 27.26 -7.88
N ASP A 51 -13.96 27.25 -6.56
CA ASP A 51 -13.10 27.96 -5.61
C ASP A 51 -12.03 27.01 -5.05
N VAL A 52 -11.19 26.46 -5.92
CA VAL A 52 -10.14 25.51 -5.51
C VAL A 52 -9.02 26.25 -4.79
N ILE A 53 -8.86 25.96 -3.51
CA ILE A 53 -7.81 26.52 -2.63
C ILE A 53 -6.49 25.81 -2.90
N ASP A 54 -6.55 24.48 -2.91
CA ASP A 54 -5.41 23.58 -3.03
C ASP A 54 -5.84 22.33 -3.77
N LYS A 55 -4.98 21.85 -4.68
CA LYS A 55 -5.05 20.50 -5.24
C LYS A 55 -3.83 19.74 -4.78
N TYR A 56 -4.03 18.51 -4.33
CA TYR A 56 -2.93 17.65 -3.94
C TYR A 56 -3.15 16.22 -4.40
N ASP A 57 -2.09 15.61 -4.91
CA ASP A 57 -2.12 14.23 -5.38
C ASP A 57 -1.74 13.26 -4.25
N ILE A 58 -2.58 12.25 -4.07
CA ILE A 58 -2.29 11.08 -3.27
C ILE A 58 -2.03 9.90 -4.21
N GLN A 59 -0.81 9.37 -4.12
CA GLN A 59 -0.39 8.20 -4.85
C GLN A 59 -0.36 6.97 -3.94
N LYS A 60 -0.85 5.85 -4.45
CA LYS A 60 -0.73 4.54 -3.82
C LYS A 60 0.12 3.63 -4.71
N SER A 61 1.14 3.01 -4.14
CA SER A 61 2.00 2.05 -4.82
C SER A 61 2.04 0.75 -4.03
N VAL A 62 1.65 -0.36 -4.65
CA VAL A 62 1.76 -1.71 -4.10
C VAL A 62 2.88 -2.42 -4.84
N LEU A 63 3.82 -3.02 -4.11
CA LEU A 63 4.92 -3.82 -4.65
C LEU A 63 4.86 -5.21 -4.05
N ILE A 64 4.76 -6.25 -4.87
CA ILE A 64 4.49 -7.62 -4.40
C ILE A 64 5.69 -8.52 -4.68
N THR A 65 6.20 -9.18 -3.64
CA THR A 65 7.37 -10.06 -3.71
C THR A 65 7.22 -11.21 -2.72
N THR A 66 8.10 -12.20 -2.80
CA THR A 66 8.23 -13.26 -1.80
C THR A 66 9.35 -12.98 -0.81
N ALA A 67 9.26 -13.59 0.38
CA ALA A 67 10.39 -13.80 1.27
C ALA A 67 10.25 -15.14 1.99
N GLN A 68 11.38 -15.71 2.40
CA GLN A 68 11.43 -16.99 3.10
C GLN A 68 11.71 -16.85 4.59
N ASN A 69 12.36 -15.76 5.01
CA ASN A 69 12.85 -15.57 6.37
C ASN A 69 13.04 -14.09 6.72
N MET A 70 13.39 -13.84 7.99
CA MET A 70 13.65 -12.49 8.51
C MET A 70 14.73 -11.74 7.74
N GLN A 71 15.81 -12.42 7.34
CA GLN A 71 16.94 -11.76 6.68
C GLN A 71 16.52 -11.14 5.35
N GLN A 72 15.72 -11.85 4.55
CA GLN A 72 15.17 -11.32 3.31
C GLN A 72 14.20 -10.15 3.54
N VAL A 73 13.37 -10.20 4.60
CA VAL A 73 12.51 -9.07 4.99
C VAL A 73 13.35 -7.84 5.38
N LEU A 74 14.43 -8.03 6.13
CA LEU A 74 15.35 -6.95 6.48
C LEU A 74 16.05 -6.37 5.25
N GLU A 75 16.47 -7.20 4.30
CA GLU A 75 17.04 -6.75 3.02
C GLU A 75 16.05 -5.93 2.20
N LEU A 76 14.80 -6.36 2.10
CA LEU A 76 13.73 -5.61 1.46
C LEU A 76 13.50 -4.26 2.16
N SER A 77 13.54 -4.23 3.49
CA SER A 77 13.36 -3.01 4.27
C SER A 77 14.49 -2.00 4.07
N ARG A 78 15.74 -2.48 3.97
CA ARG A 78 16.93 -1.66 3.66
C ARG A 78 16.87 -1.15 2.23
N TRP A 79 16.47 -2.00 1.29
CA TRP A 79 16.26 -1.62 -0.10
C TRP A 79 15.17 -0.53 -0.22
N LEU A 80 14.02 -0.68 0.44
CA LEU A 80 12.97 0.34 0.49
C LEU A 80 13.53 1.69 0.99
N LYS A 81 14.23 1.68 2.13
CA LYS A 81 14.83 2.89 2.71
C LYS A 81 15.79 3.60 1.74
N LYS A 82 16.61 2.84 1.03
CA LYS A 82 17.57 3.37 0.05
C LYS A 82 16.88 3.92 -1.20
N HIS A 83 15.83 3.25 -1.68
CA HIS A 83 15.23 3.52 -2.99
C HIS A 83 13.89 4.28 -2.93
N ILE A 84 13.39 4.64 -1.75
CA ILE A 84 12.11 5.33 -1.56
C ILE A 84 11.92 6.58 -2.44
N GLY A 85 12.98 7.35 -2.72
CA GLY A 85 12.88 8.51 -3.62
C GLY A 85 12.62 8.14 -5.08
N LYS A 86 13.21 7.04 -5.56
CA LYS A 86 12.96 6.51 -6.91
C LYS A 86 11.56 5.91 -7.04
N ILE A 87 11.01 5.38 -5.95
CA ILE A 87 9.67 4.78 -5.91
C ILE A 87 8.60 5.86 -5.82
N ALA A 88 8.77 6.80 -4.89
CA ALA A 88 7.80 7.87 -4.65
C ALA A 88 7.74 8.91 -5.76
N LYS A 89 8.85 9.11 -6.50
CA LYS A 89 8.97 10.12 -7.57
C LYS A 89 8.36 11.47 -7.14
N PRO A 90 8.85 12.06 -6.03
CA PRO A 90 8.26 13.27 -5.46
C PRO A 90 8.37 14.42 -6.46
N ASN A 91 7.32 15.22 -6.55
CA ASN A 91 7.24 16.45 -7.34
C ASN A 91 6.41 17.48 -6.55
N SER A 92 6.26 18.70 -7.08
CA SER A 92 5.51 19.78 -6.41
C SER A 92 4.00 19.52 -6.28
N GLU A 93 3.44 18.56 -7.02
CA GLU A 93 2.01 18.23 -7.04
C GLU A 93 1.69 17.00 -6.15
N ASN A 94 2.69 16.13 -5.93
CA ASN A 94 2.60 14.92 -5.13
C ASN A 94 2.75 15.25 -3.64
N TYR A 95 1.62 15.34 -2.95
CA TYR A 95 1.61 15.61 -1.52
C TYR A 95 1.92 14.37 -0.69
N LEU A 96 1.36 13.22 -1.06
CA LEU A 96 1.54 11.97 -0.31
C LEU A 96 1.68 10.77 -1.26
N THR A 97 2.76 10.01 -1.10
CA THR A 97 2.88 8.67 -1.69
C THR A 97 2.83 7.62 -0.60
N LEU A 98 1.78 6.81 -0.59
CA LEU A 98 1.65 5.62 0.26
C LEU A 98 2.19 4.40 -0.47
N ILE A 99 3.23 3.77 0.07
CA ILE A 99 3.87 2.58 -0.48
C ILE A 99 3.56 1.40 0.43
N ASN A 100 2.96 0.35 -0.13
CA ASN A 100 2.79 -0.94 0.53
C ASN A 100 3.69 -1.98 -0.12
N LEU A 101 4.67 -2.47 0.64
CA LEU A 101 5.43 -3.65 0.25
C LEU A 101 4.68 -4.88 0.76
N VAL A 102 4.18 -5.70 -0.16
CA VAL A 102 3.50 -6.96 0.14
C VAL A 102 4.51 -8.09 0.02
N VAL A 103 4.71 -8.82 1.11
CA VAL A 103 5.66 -9.92 1.22
C VAL A 103 4.89 -11.22 1.44
N ILE A 104 5.02 -12.13 0.48
CA ILE A 104 4.35 -13.42 0.47
C ILE A 104 5.29 -14.50 1.00
N PHE A 105 4.79 -15.32 1.92
CA PHE A 105 5.50 -16.43 2.54
C PHE A 105 4.81 -17.74 2.20
N SER A 106 5.53 -18.67 1.59
CA SER A 106 5.08 -20.06 1.39
C SER A 106 5.30 -20.93 2.62
N ASN A 107 6.16 -20.49 3.54
CA ASN A 107 6.53 -21.19 4.77
C ASN A 107 5.89 -20.54 6.00
N PRO A 108 5.83 -21.24 7.15
CA PRO A 108 5.39 -20.65 8.42
C PRO A 108 6.15 -19.37 8.76
N VAL A 109 5.41 -18.33 9.14
CA VAL A 109 5.97 -17.05 9.56
C VAL A 109 6.24 -17.07 11.05
N THR A 110 7.49 -16.80 11.46
CA THR A 110 7.85 -16.70 12.87
C THR A 110 7.24 -15.45 13.52
N ILE A 111 7.09 -15.49 14.84
CA ILE A 111 6.56 -14.35 15.62
C ILE A 111 7.40 -13.09 15.40
N ASP A 112 8.73 -13.23 15.29
CA ASP A 112 9.63 -12.10 15.09
C ASP A 112 9.41 -11.43 13.73
N VAL A 113 9.23 -12.22 12.66
CA VAL A 113 8.93 -11.68 11.32
C VAL A 113 7.61 -10.93 11.32
N ARG A 114 6.57 -11.51 11.95
CA ARG A 114 5.28 -10.83 12.11
C ARG A 114 5.43 -9.50 12.84
N LYS A 115 6.05 -9.51 14.02
CA LYS A 115 6.26 -8.31 14.84
C LYS A 115 7.05 -7.25 14.09
N PHE A 116 8.08 -7.64 13.33
CA PHE A 116 8.82 -6.70 12.50
C PHE A 116 7.91 -6.05 11.45
N ILE A 117 7.13 -6.84 10.71
CA ILE A 117 6.23 -6.34 9.67
C ILE A 117 5.15 -5.41 10.23
N GLU A 118 4.50 -5.79 11.33
CA GLU A 118 3.43 -5.01 11.97
C GLU A 118 3.92 -3.67 12.54
N ASN A 119 5.18 -3.63 12.99
CA ASN A 119 5.78 -2.41 13.54
C ASN A 119 6.59 -1.62 12.51
N TYR A 120 6.79 -2.14 11.29
CA TYR A 120 7.57 -1.46 10.28
C TYR A 120 6.88 -0.17 9.84
N THR A 121 7.62 0.93 9.92
CA THR A 121 7.20 2.23 9.46
C THR A 121 8.40 2.98 8.90
N LEU A 122 8.22 3.60 7.75
CA LEU A 122 9.21 4.47 7.14
C LEU A 122 8.50 5.70 6.59
N THR A 123 8.92 6.89 7.02
CA THR A 123 8.53 8.17 6.43
C THR A 123 9.75 8.84 5.83
N LYS A 124 9.58 9.47 4.68
CA LYS A 124 10.57 10.40 4.14
C LYS A 124 9.86 11.64 3.60
N SER A 125 10.24 12.81 4.08
CA SER A 125 9.88 14.09 3.46
C SER A 125 10.88 14.41 2.33
N PHE A 126 10.40 15.14 1.33
CA PHE A 126 11.22 15.57 0.20
C PHE A 126 11.25 17.09 0.12
N LEU A 127 12.46 17.65 -0.03
CA LEU A 127 12.73 19.09 -0.05
C LEU A 127 12.05 19.86 1.09
N LEU A 128 12.34 19.51 2.35
CA LEU A 128 11.70 20.09 3.53
C LEU A 128 10.15 20.04 3.48
N SER A 129 9.61 18.96 2.89
CA SER A 129 8.18 18.73 2.65
C SER A 129 7.53 19.59 1.57
N LEU A 130 8.29 20.43 0.86
CA LEU A 130 7.79 21.18 -0.31
C LEU A 130 7.41 20.27 -1.48
N HIS A 131 7.96 19.05 -1.53
CA HIS A 131 7.61 18.02 -2.53
C HIS A 131 6.90 16.84 -1.87
N GLY A 132 6.16 17.12 -0.78
CA GLY A 132 5.40 16.14 -0.03
C GLY A 132 6.24 15.13 0.73
N TRP A 133 5.60 14.00 1.04
CA TRP A 133 6.20 12.89 1.79
C TRP A 133 5.79 11.53 1.24
N ALA A 134 6.70 10.57 1.41
CA ALA A 134 6.39 9.16 1.23
C ALA A 134 6.23 8.47 2.58
N GLN A 135 5.21 7.63 2.68
CA GLN A 135 4.96 6.77 3.81
C GLN A 135 4.97 5.32 3.35
N VAL A 136 5.68 4.46 4.07
CA VAL A 136 5.80 3.04 3.74
C VAL A 136 5.31 2.18 4.90
N GLY A 137 4.56 1.14 4.56
CA GLY A 137 4.26 0.01 5.43
C GLY A 137 4.54 -1.31 4.71
N ILE A 138 4.53 -2.41 5.48
CA ILE A 138 4.65 -3.76 4.94
C ILE A 138 3.38 -4.54 5.27
N THR A 139 2.89 -5.30 4.30
CA THR A 139 1.88 -6.34 4.48
C THR A 139 2.55 -7.70 4.29
N GLY A 140 2.39 -8.60 5.25
CA GLY A 140 2.77 -10.00 5.14
C GLY A 140 1.56 -10.88 4.84
N VAL A 141 1.74 -11.84 3.94
CA VAL A 141 0.74 -12.87 3.59
C VAL A 141 1.37 -14.25 3.74
N CYS A 142 0.79 -15.11 4.57
CA CYS A 142 1.23 -16.48 4.75
C CYS A 142 0.30 -17.44 3.99
N LEU A 143 0.79 -18.03 2.89
CA LEU A 143 -0.01 -18.92 2.03
C LEU A 143 -0.31 -20.28 2.68
N LEU A 144 0.41 -20.64 3.73
CA LEU A 144 0.20 -21.89 4.45
C LEU A 144 -1.15 -21.90 5.19
N ASN A 145 -1.45 -20.81 5.89
CA ASN A 145 -2.64 -20.67 6.74
C ASN A 145 -3.59 -19.54 6.31
N GLY A 146 -3.28 -18.83 5.22
CA GLY A 146 -4.09 -17.72 4.69
C GLY A 146 -4.02 -16.44 5.53
N GLU A 147 -3.11 -16.36 6.51
CA GLU A 147 -3.07 -15.19 7.39
C GLU A 147 -2.48 -13.95 6.70
N VAL A 148 -3.12 -12.81 6.93
CA VAL A 148 -2.62 -11.49 6.55
C VAL A 148 -2.36 -10.65 7.80
N PHE A 149 -1.18 -10.04 7.88
CA PHE A 149 -0.77 -9.14 8.95
C PHE A 149 -0.02 -7.96 8.34
N CYS A 150 -0.16 -6.77 8.90
CA CYS A 150 0.38 -5.58 8.24
C CYS A 150 0.63 -4.44 9.22
N GLY A 151 1.52 -3.54 8.82
CA GLY A 151 1.76 -2.30 9.54
C GLY A 151 0.56 -1.36 9.52
N LYS A 152 0.43 -0.52 10.55
CA LYS A 152 -0.70 0.41 10.74
C LYS A 152 -0.96 1.32 9.52
N ARG A 153 0.08 1.71 8.78
CA ARG A 153 -0.03 2.62 7.64
C ARG A 153 -0.70 2.04 6.41
N VAL A 154 -0.76 0.72 6.31
CA VAL A 154 -1.29 0.01 5.15
C VAL A 154 -2.48 -0.88 5.52
N VAL A 155 -3.01 -0.71 6.73
CA VAL A 155 -4.10 -1.53 7.28
C VAL A 155 -5.38 -1.42 6.46
N GLU A 156 -5.66 -0.25 5.87
CA GLU A 156 -6.82 -0.04 4.99
C GLU A 156 -6.77 -0.92 3.73
N MET A 157 -5.57 -1.30 3.28
CA MET A 157 -5.39 -2.17 2.11
C MET A 157 -5.37 -3.65 2.48
N LYS A 158 -5.41 -4.01 3.77
CA LYS A 158 -5.24 -5.39 4.25
C LYS A 158 -6.19 -6.38 3.57
N GLN A 159 -7.46 -6.01 3.41
CA GLN A 159 -8.49 -6.87 2.84
C GLN A 159 -8.23 -7.25 1.39
N LEU A 160 -7.50 -6.42 0.63
CA LEU A 160 -7.14 -6.71 -0.77
C LEU A 160 -6.22 -7.93 -0.91
N PHE A 161 -5.59 -8.35 0.20
CA PHE A 161 -4.61 -9.43 0.21
C PHE A 161 -5.11 -10.70 0.93
N ASP A 162 -6.36 -10.70 1.40
CA ASP A 162 -6.96 -11.85 2.08
C ASP A 162 -7.15 -13.01 1.09
N PRO A 163 -6.46 -14.16 1.27
CA PRO A 163 -6.57 -15.27 0.35
C PRO A 163 -7.92 -16.03 0.43
N VAL A 164 -8.71 -15.83 1.50
CA VAL A 164 -9.91 -16.63 1.82
C VAL A 164 -11.20 -15.90 1.46
N GLN A 165 -11.23 -14.57 1.48
CA GLN A 165 -12.42 -13.78 1.14
C GLN A 165 -12.94 -13.99 -0.30
N HIS A 166 -12.22 -14.71 -1.14
CA HIS A 166 -12.47 -14.72 -2.58
C HIS A 166 -12.94 -16.08 -3.13
N HIS A 167 -13.35 -17.01 -2.27
CA HIS A 167 -14.22 -18.13 -2.65
C HIS A 167 -15.73 -17.80 -2.62
N ASN A 168 -16.13 -16.61 -2.16
CA ASN A 168 -17.53 -16.16 -2.19
C ASN A 168 -17.64 -14.73 -2.78
N PRO A 169 -18.23 -14.54 -3.98
CA PRO A 169 -18.27 -13.25 -4.67
C PRO A 169 -19.28 -12.23 -4.09
N SER A 170 -19.80 -12.44 -2.88
CA SER A 170 -20.94 -11.69 -2.32
C SER A 170 -20.61 -10.67 -1.22
N THR A 171 -19.34 -10.37 -0.93
CA THR A 171 -19.00 -9.33 0.05
C THR A 171 -19.04 -7.93 -0.58
N PRO A 172 -19.72 -6.93 0.03
CA PRO A 172 -19.79 -5.58 -0.53
C PRO A 172 -18.42 -4.91 -0.50
N ASN A 173 -18.11 -4.20 -1.59
CA ASN A 173 -16.91 -3.40 -1.75
C ASN A 173 -16.67 -2.45 -0.56
N PRO A 174 -15.44 -2.30 -0.06
CA PRO A 174 -15.10 -1.17 0.79
C PRO A 174 -15.32 0.11 -0.02
N LYS A 175 -16.28 0.93 0.42
CA LYS A 175 -16.52 2.25 -0.17
C LYS A 175 -15.23 3.07 -0.06
N PRO A 176 -14.88 3.90 -1.06
CA PRO A 176 -13.90 4.95 -0.87
C PRO A 176 -14.34 5.80 0.32
N THR A 177 -13.48 5.88 1.32
CA THR A 177 -13.71 6.60 2.56
C THR A 177 -14.06 8.05 2.27
N GLN A 178 -15.32 8.43 2.50
CA GLN A 178 -15.72 9.81 2.76
C GLN A 178 -15.64 10.00 4.28
N THR A 179 -14.63 10.71 4.76
CA THR A 179 -14.53 11.33 6.09
C THR A 179 -14.13 12.78 5.83
N GLU A 180 -14.74 13.84 6.36
CA GLU A 180 -15.72 14.08 7.42
C GLU A 180 -16.51 15.35 7.03
N ASN A 181 -17.79 15.41 7.36
CA ASN A 181 -18.48 16.68 7.55
C ASN A 181 -19.17 16.66 8.92
N SER A 182 -19.10 17.79 9.61
CA SER A 182 -19.89 18.20 10.77
C SER A 182 -19.32 17.91 12.16
N VAL A 183 -18.34 18.73 12.57
CA VAL A 183 -18.29 19.23 13.96
C VAL A 183 -18.19 20.76 13.91
N VAL A 184 -19.30 21.46 13.74
CA VAL A 184 -19.52 22.80 14.29
C VAL A 184 -21.01 22.93 14.56
N ASN A 185 -21.41 22.80 15.82
CA ASN A 185 -22.55 23.52 16.38
C ASN A 185 -22.49 23.43 17.90
N LYS A 186 -21.75 24.36 18.50
CA LYS A 186 -22.02 24.90 19.84
C LYS A 186 -21.48 26.33 19.88
N LEU A 187 -22.37 27.30 19.72
CA LEU A 187 -22.32 28.62 20.35
C LEU A 187 -23.58 29.40 19.95
N HIS A 188 -24.59 29.33 20.80
CA HIS A 188 -25.44 30.45 21.21
C HIS A 188 -26.00 30.12 22.60
#